data_AF-A0A200PLU6-F1
#
_entry.id   AF-A0A200PLU6-F1
#
_cell.length_a   1.000
_cell.length_b   1.000
_cell.length_c   1.000
_cell.angle_alpha   90.00
_cell.angle_beta   90.00
_cell.angle_gamma   90.00
#
_symmetry.space_group_name_H-M   'P 1'
#
loop_
_entity.id
_entity.type
_entity.pdbx_description
1 polymer ?
#
loop_
_entity_poly.entity_id
_entity_poly.type
_entity_poly.pdbx_seq_one_letter_code
_entity_poly.pdbx_strand_id
1 'polypeptide(L)'
;MSFLEDFQTSLESLPTMLQRKYALMRDLDKSLQESQRQNEQRCEHEIEDIERGVKSGNITPDTSLIRFSDEALDEQKHCIRITDEKVALAIQAYDLCLSLEFNVLLLQRETSCTI
;
A
#
# COMPACT_ATOMS: atom_id res chain seq x y z
N MET A 1 17.39 -24.03 -21.67
CA MET A 1 17.98 -22.70 -21.83
C MET A 1 19.13 -22.59 -20.84
N SER A 2 20.18 -21.86 -21.22
CA SER A 2 21.35 -21.65 -20.37
C SER A 2 20.98 -20.70 -19.24
N PHE A 3 21.51 -20.91 -18.02
CA PHE A 3 21.34 -19.99 -16.88
C PHE A 3 21.63 -18.53 -17.25
N LEU A 4 22.59 -18.31 -18.16
CA LEU A 4 22.97 -16.99 -18.65
C LEU A 4 21.86 -16.32 -19.49
N GLU A 5 21.11 -17.10 -20.27
CA GLU A 5 19.98 -16.61 -21.07
C GLU A 5 18.78 -16.23 -20.18
N ASP A 6 18.48 -17.05 -19.16
CA ASP A 6 17.41 -16.78 -18.20
C ASP A 6 17.74 -15.55 -17.32
N PHE A 7 19.00 -15.40 -16.93
CA PHE A 7 19.48 -14.23 -16.18
C PHE A 7 19.44 -12.95 -17.03
N GLN A 8 19.87 -13.01 -18.29
CA GLN A 8 19.81 -11.86 -19.20
C GLN A 8 18.36 -11.43 -19.46
N THR A 9 17.45 -12.38 -19.68
CA THR A 9 16.01 -12.10 -19.84
C THR A 9 15.40 -11.44 -18.59
N SER A 10 15.83 -11.87 -17.41
CA SER A 10 15.40 -11.29 -16.13
C SER A 10 15.93 -9.87 -15.95
N LEU A 11 17.19 -9.59 -16.31
CA LEU A 11 17.79 -8.25 -16.26
C LEU A 11 17.10 -7.27 -17.23
N GLU A 12 16.77 -7.71 -18.43
CA GLU A 12 16.14 -6.85 -19.44
C GLU A 12 14.72 -6.42 -19.04
N SER A 13 13.98 -7.28 -18.34
CA SER A 13 12.61 -6.99 -17.90
C SER A 13 12.51 -6.28 -16.54
N LEU A 14 13.56 -6.35 -15.71
CA LEU A 14 13.57 -5.81 -14.35
C LEU A 14 13.29 -4.29 -14.27
N PRO A 15 13.90 -3.41 -15.10
CA PRO A 15 13.65 -1.97 -15.03
C PRO A 15 12.19 -1.63 -15.31
N THR A 16 11.58 -2.28 -16.31
CA THR A 16 10.18 -2.07 -16.67
C THR A 16 9.23 -2.61 -15.59
N MET A 17 9.57 -3.75 -14.98
CA MET A 17 8.82 -4.32 -13.85
C MET A 17 8.84 -3.39 -12.62
N LEU A 18 10.03 -2.89 -12.25
CA LEU A 18 10.19 -1.94 -11.15
C LEU A 18 9.44 -0.64 -11.43
N GLN A 19 9.59 -0.08 -12.63
CA GLN A 19 8.90 1.14 -13.03
C GLN A 19 7.37 1.00 -12.89
N ARG A 20 6.79 -0.12 -13.34
CA ARG A 20 5.36 -0.40 -13.19
C ARG A 20 4.94 -0.51 -11.74
N LYS A 21 5.72 -1.22 -10.91
CA LYS A 21 5.44 -1.36 -9.47
C LYS A 21 5.48 -0.01 -8.74
N TYR A 22 6.50 0.82 -9.00
CA TYR A 22 6.59 2.15 -8.42
C TYR A 22 5.51 3.11 -8.93
N ALA A 23 5.10 3.02 -10.20
CA ALA A 23 3.98 3.80 -10.71
C ALA A 23 2.68 3.46 -9.97
N LEU A 24 2.37 2.16 -9.85
CA LEU A 24 1.19 1.70 -9.11
C LEU A 24 1.23 2.13 -7.64
N MET A 25 2.40 2.04 -6.99
CA MET A 25 2.57 2.47 -5.61
C MET A 25 2.26 3.96 -5.42
N ARG A 26 2.69 4.82 -6.36
CA ARG A 26 2.37 6.26 -6.34
C ARG A 26 0.89 6.55 -6.59
N ASP A 27 0.23 5.75 -7.41
CA ASP A 27 -1.21 5.91 -7.65
C ASP A 27 -2.03 5.49 -6.42
N LEU A 28 -1.61 4.39 -5.75
CA LEU A 28 -2.18 3.97 -4.47
C LEU A 28 -1.96 5.03 -3.38
N ASP A 29 -0.76 5.64 -3.31
CA ASP A 29 -0.48 6.74 -2.37
C ASP A 29 -1.44 7.91 -2.56
N LYS A 30 -1.69 8.32 -3.80
CA LYS A 30 -2.65 9.39 -4.10
C LYS A 30 -4.07 9.02 -3.70
N SER A 31 -4.50 7.79 -4.01
CA SER A 31 -5.83 7.30 -3.66
C SER A 31 -6.03 7.25 -2.15
N LEU A 32 -5.02 6.81 -1.41
CA LEU A 32 -5.04 6.78 0.05
C LEU A 32 -5.12 8.19 0.64
N GLN A 33 -4.32 9.12 0.13
CA GLN A 33 -4.31 10.50 0.61
C GLN A 33 -5.67 11.18 0.39
N GLU A 34 -6.32 10.92 -0.75
CA GLU A 34 -7.65 11.46 -1.03
C GLU A 34 -8.73 10.85 -0.12
N SER A 35 -8.72 9.53 0.09
CA SER A 35 -9.68 8.89 1.00
C SER A 35 -9.47 9.32 2.46
N GLN A 36 -8.22 9.52 2.89
CA GLN A 36 -7.92 10.10 4.21
C GLN A 36 -8.53 11.50 4.34
N ARG A 37 -8.33 12.37 3.34
CA ARG A 37 -8.89 13.72 3.32
C ARG A 37 -10.42 13.70 3.37
N GLN A 38 -11.06 12.81 2.61
CA GLN A 38 -12.51 12.66 2.60
C GLN A 38 -13.04 12.16 3.96
N ASN A 39 -12.38 11.17 4.55
CA ASN A 39 -12.74 10.64 5.84
C ASN A 39 -12.57 11.68 6.98
N GLU A 40 -11.50 12.49 6.93
CA GLU A 40 -11.31 13.61 7.88
C GLU A 40 -12.45 14.62 7.78
N GLN A 41 -12.82 15.04 6.56
CA GLN A 41 -13.93 15.97 6.34
C GLN A 41 -15.27 15.41 6.81
N ARG A 42 -15.53 14.12 6.55
CA ARG A 42 -16.74 13.43 7.03
C ARG A 42 -16.77 13.34 8.56
N CYS A 43 -15.65 13.00 9.18
CA CYS A 43 -15.53 12.94 10.64
C CYS A 43 -15.78 14.30 11.28
N GLU A 44 -15.20 15.37 10.72
CA GLU A 44 -15.42 16.74 11.19
C GLU A 44 -16.90 17.13 11.09
N HIS A 45 -17.57 16.79 9.99
CA HIS A 45 -19.00 17.01 9.81
C HIS A 45 -19.86 16.22 10.81
N GLU A 46 -19.57 14.93 11.01
CA GLU A 46 -20.28 14.09 11.99
C GLU A 46 -20.12 14.64 13.40
N ILE A 47 -18.93 15.12 13.78
CA ILE A 47 -18.67 15.76 15.07
C ILE A 47 -19.51 17.04 15.22
N GLU A 48 -19.54 17.91 14.21
CA GLU A 48 -20.34 19.14 14.23
C GLU A 48 -21.85 18.86 14.34
N ASP A 49 -22.34 17.80 13.68
CA ASP A 49 -23.74 17.38 13.76
C ASP A 49 -24.10 16.82 15.14
N ILE A 50 -23.22 16.00 15.73
CA ILE A 50 -23.36 15.53 17.11
C ILE A 50 -23.37 16.72 18.08
N GLU A 51 -22.45 17.66 17.95
CA GLU A 51 -22.41 18.85 18.80
C GLU A 51 -23.71 19.66 18.70
N ARG A 52 -24.24 19.86 17.50
CA ARG A 52 -25.52 20.56 17.28
C ARG A 52 -26.70 19.79 17.85
N GLY A 53 -26.73 18.47 17.69
CA GLY A 53 -27.76 17.60 18.26
C GLY A 53 -27.76 17.57 19.79
N VAL A 54 -26.59 17.60 20.42
CA VAL A 54 -26.44 17.72 21.88
C VAL A 54 -26.88 19.10 22.36
N LYS A 55 -26.44 20.18 21.70
CA LYS A 55 -26.83 21.57 22.05
C LYS A 55 -28.34 21.81 21.93
N SER A 56 -29.01 21.14 20.99
CA SER A 56 -30.47 21.24 20.78
C SER A 56 -31.30 20.31 21.67
N GLY A 57 -30.67 19.42 22.46
CA GLY A 57 -31.36 18.46 23.32
C GLY A 57 -31.98 17.28 22.57
N ASN A 58 -31.72 17.15 21.26
CA ASN A 58 -32.24 16.08 20.41
C ASN A 58 -31.45 14.76 20.55
N ILE A 59 -30.23 14.82 21.10
CA ILE A 59 -29.36 13.66 21.33
C ILE A 59 -29.06 13.58 22.82
N THR A 60 -29.44 12.49 23.48
CA THR A 60 -28.95 12.17 24.82
C THR A 60 -27.46 11.85 24.74
N PRO A 61 -26.59 12.41 25.61
CA PRO A 61 -25.14 12.20 25.59
C PRO A 61 -24.75 10.81 26.13
N ASP A 62 -25.55 9.80 25.84
CA ASP A 62 -25.25 8.43 26.19
C ASP A 62 -24.21 7.91 25.20
N THR A 63 -22.99 7.71 25.70
CA THR A 63 -21.77 7.50 24.91
C THR A 63 -21.87 6.27 24.00
N SER A 64 -22.79 5.35 24.27
CA SER A 64 -23.07 4.15 23.45
C SER A 64 -23.74 4.43 22.11
N LEU A 65 -24.36 5.61 21.91
CA LEU A 65 -24.99 6.00 20.64
C LEU A 65 -24.07 6.83 19.74
N ILE A 66 -22.96 7.34 20.27
CA ILE A 66 -21.94 8.07 19.52
C ILE A 66 -20.97 7.04 18.94
N ARG A 67 -21.37 6.44 17.81
CA ARG A 67 -20.52 5.54 17.02
C ARG A 67 -20.35 6.15 15.63
N PHE A 68 -19.15 6.00 15.07
CA PHE A 68 -18.91 6.30 13.67
C PHE A 68 -19.90 5.54 12.79
N SER A 69 -20.35 6.19 11.71
CA SER A 69 -21.24 5.58 10.74
C SER A 69 -20.63 4.31 10.13
N ASP A 70 -21.50 3.38 9.69
CA ASP A 70 -21.04 2.18 8.97
C ASP A 70 -20.22 2.54 7.72
N GLU A 71 -20.53 3.66 7.07
CA GLU A 71 -19.76 4.20 5.93
C GLU A 71 -18.36 4.70 6.33
N ALA A 72 -18.19 5.27 7.53
CA ALA A 72 -16.86 5.66 8.03
C ALA A 72 -16.01 4.42 8.36
N LEU A 73 -16.65 3.39 8.92
CA LEU A 73 -16.01 2.10 9.19
C LEU A 73 -15.62 1.37 7.89
N ASP A 74 -16.45 1.43 6.86
CA ASP A 74 -16.17 0.81 5.57
C ASP A 74 -15.06 1.53 4.80
N GLU A 75 -15.00 2.86 4.90
CA GLU A 75 -13.88 3.65 4.38
C GLU A 75 -12.57 3.32 5.11
N GLN A 76 -12.59 3.17 6.44
CA GLN A 76 -11.44 2.73 7.20
C GLN A 76 -10.96 1.34 6.78
N LYS A 77 -11.87 0.37 6.59
CA LYS A 77 -11.53 -0.96 6.07
C LYS A 77 -10.91 -0.88 4.68
N HIS A 78 -11.36 0.06 3.84
CA HIS A 78 -10.78 0.26 2.52
C HIS A 78 -9.34 0.76 2.59
N CYS A 79 -9.05 1.74 3.45
CA CYS A 79 -7.70 2.23 3.71
C CYS A 79 -6.75 1.13 4.20
N ILE A 80 -7.22 0.21 5.05
CA ILE A 80 -6.43 -0.94 5.51
C ILE A 80 -6.07 -1.84 4.33
N ARG A 81 -7.03 -2.19 3.46
CA ARG A 81 -6.76 -3.03 2.28
C ARG A 81 -5.72 -2.41 1.35
N ILE A 82 -5.79 -1.10 1.12
CA ILE A 82 -4.78 -0.38 0.31
C ILE A 82 -3.39 -0.49 0.96
N THR A 83 -3.33 -0.34 2.28
CA THR A 83 -2.05 -0.42 3.02
C THR A 83 -1.43 -1.82 2.91
N ASP A 84 -2.24 -2.87 3.05
CA ASP A 84 -1.79 -4.26 2.90
C ASP A 84 -1.24 -4.52 1.48
N GLU A 85 -1.92 -4.00 0.46
CA GLU A 85 -1.48 -4.13 -0.93
C GLU A 85 -0.14 -3.42 -1.16
N LYS A 86 0.05 -2.22 -0.58
CA LYS A 86 1.35 -1.51 -0.65
C LYS A 86 2.48 -2.30 -0.01
N VAL A 87 2.23 -2.92 1.15
CA VAL A 87 3.23 -3.77 1.84
C VAL A 87 3.56 -4.98 0.98
N ALA A 88 2.56 -5.65 0.38
CA ALA A 88 2.78 -6.78 -0.51
C ALA A 88 3.61 -6.39 -1.76
N LEU A 89 3.35 -5.21 -2.34
CA LEU A 89 4.13 -4.69 -3.46
C LEU A 89 5.58 -4.38 -3.07
N ALA A 90 5.80 -3.80 -1.89
CA ALA A 90 7.15 -3.54 -1.36
C ALA A 90 7.93 -4.83 -1.16
N ILE A 91 7.32 -5.86 -0.55
CA ILE A 91 7.93 -7.18 -0.37
C ILE A 91 8.34 -7.77 -1.73
N GLN A 92 7.44 -7.77 -2.72
CA GLN A 92 7.76 -8.28 -4.05
C GLN A 92 8.92 -7.52 -4.73
N ALA A 93 9.03 -6.21 -4.52
CA ALA A 93 10.14 -5.42 -5.06
C ALA A 93 11.47 -5.79 -4.39
N TYR A 94 11.47 -5.98 -3.07
CA TYR A 94 12.65 -6.44 -2.34
C TYR A 94 13.07 -7.85 -2.75
N ASP A 95 12.13 -8.79 -2.91
CA ASP A 95 12.41 -10.15 -3.36
C ASP A 95 13.06 -10.17 -4.75
N LEU A 96 12.58 -9.33 -5.68
CA LEU A 96 13.19 -9.19 -7.00
C LEU A 96 14.63 -8.69 -6.93
N CYS A 97 14.90 -7.66 -6.12
CA CYS A 97 16.25 -7.14 -5.91
C CYS A 97 17.19 -8.18 -5.27
N LEU A 98 16.71 -8.88 -4.24
CA LEU A 98 17.48 -9.92 -3.55
C LEU A 98 17.78 -11.11 -4.48
N SER A 99 16.83 -11.51 -5.33
CA SER A 99 17.06 -12.57 -6.31
C SER A 99 18.13 -12.18 -7.35
N LEU A 100 18.18 -10.91 -7.73
CA LEU A 100 19.21 -10.40 -8.62
C LEU A 100 20.59 -10.42 -7.96
N GLU A 101 20.68 -9.99 -6.71
CA GLU A 101 21.92 -10.01 -5.92
C GLU A 101 22.46 -11.43 -5.75
N PHE A 102 21.58 -12.39 -5.47
CA PHE A 102 21.94 -13.81 -5.38
C PHE A 102 22.47 -14.37 -6.71
N ASN A 103 21.82 -14.05 -7.83
CA ASN A 103 22.26 -14.48 -9.15
C ASN A 103 23.60 -13.87 -9.56
N VAL A 104 23.87 -12.62 -9.18
CA VAL A 104 25.20 -11.97 -9.37
C VAL A 104 26.28 -12.68 -8.56
N LEU A 105 25.99 -13.03 -7.30
CA LEU A 105 26.94 -13.78 -6.46
C LEU A 105 27.20 -15.19 -7.00
N LEU A 106 26.19 -15.87 -7.55
CA LEU A 106 26.35 -17.15 -8.24
C LEU A 106 27.24 -17.03 -9.47
N LEU A 107 27.03 -16.04 -10.33
CA LEU A 107 27.89 -15.77 -11.49
C LEU A 107 29.35 -15.48 -11.08
N GLN A 108 29.57 -14.70 -10.02
CA GLN A 108 30.91 -14.44 -9.49
C GLN A 108 31.58 -15.72 -8.97
N ARG A 109 30.82 -16.62 -8.36
CA ARG A 109 31.31 -17.91 -7.87
C ARG A 109 31.65 -18.87 -9.01
N GLU A 110 30.79 -18.97 -10.03
CA GLU A 110 31.03 -19.82 -11.20
C GLU A 110 32.25 -19.33 -12.00
N THR A 111 32.37 -18.02 -12.24
CA THR A 111 33.53 -17.44 -12.93
C THR A 111 34.84 -17.60 -12.15
N SER A 112 34.80 -17.54 -10.81
CA SER A 112 35.97 -17.78 -9.95
C SER A 112 36.42 -19.25 -9.89
N CYS A 113 35.53 -20.21 -10.14
CA CYS A 113 35.87 -21.64 -10.23
C CYS A 113 36.43 -22.05 -11.61
N THR A 114 36.41 -21.16 -12.61
CA THR A 114 36.81 -21.45 -13.99
C THR A 114 38.23 -20.92 -14.32
N ILE A 115 38.94 -20.37 -13.33
CA ILE A 115 40.36 -19.95 -13.39
C ILE A 115 41.18 -20.82 -12.45
#